data_AF-A0AA40KRF9-F1
#
_entry.id   AF-A0AA40KRF9-F1
#
_cell.length_a   1.000
_cell.length_b   1.000
_cell.length_c   1.000
_cell.angle_alpha   90.00
_cell.angle_beta   90.00
_cell.angle_gamma   90.00
#
_symmetry.space_group_name_H-M   'P 1'
#
loop_
_entity.id
_entity.type
_entity.pdbx_description
1 polymer ?
#
loop_
_entity_poly.entity_id
_entity_poly.type
_entity_poly.pdbx_seq_one_letter_code
_entity_poly.pdbx_strand_id
1 'polypeptide(L)'
;MVGMWPIDEKSSTSSKIFAYFRAVVTVVSYSFVLVPQILAIAVNWGDIQTIAEIGTTATSVGQALYKIVYVIARREKAHKLYNEMRSLWDSSDDPNERKSYEQIAYWARIATITFYVCLMSNVISFTISGIIDYLSNNNRHLPFDVW
;
A
#
# COMPACT_ATOMS: atom_id res chain seq x y z
N MET A 1 1.06 -0.38 -10.06
CA MET A 1 1.69 -1.23 -9.02
C MET A 1 2.89 -0.50 -8.42
N VAL A 2 2.88 -0.33 -7.11
CA VAL A 2 3.88 0.46 -6.37
C VAL A 2 5.18 -0.35 -6.29
N GLY A 3 6.14 -0.10 -7.18
CA GLY A 3 7.57 -0.45 -7.03
C GLY A 3 7.97 -1.93 -6.85
N MET A 4 7.03 -2.85 -6.72
CA MET A 4 7.26 -4.23 -6.27
C MET A 4 7.07 -5.26 -7.37
N TRP A 5 6.95 -4.82 -8.62
CA TRP A 5 6.78 -5.74 -9.74
C TRP A 5 8.09 -6.51 -9.98
N PRO A 6 8.04 -7.84 -10.20
CA PRO A 6 9.21 -8.62 -10.57
C PRO A 6 9.90 -7.98 -11.78
N ILE A 7 11.19 -7.73 -11.61
CA ILE A 7 12.05 -7.21 -12.69
C ILE A 7 12.28 -8.36 -13.67
N ASP A 8 11.87 -8.17 -14.93
CA ASP A 8 12.15 -9.14 -15.98
C ASP A 8 13.68 -9.24 -16.19
N GLU A 9 14.22 -10.43 -16.35
CA GLU A 9 15.65 -10.65 -16.55
C GLU A 9 16.16 -9.90 -17.79
N LYS A 10 15.30 -9.82 -18.82
CA LYS A 10 15.55 -9.11 -20.09
C LYS A 10 15.44 -7.59 -20.00
N SER A 11 15.10 -7.04 -18.84
CA SER A 11 14.93 -5.59 -18.69
C SER A 11 16.27 -4.84 -18.77
N SER A 12 16.24 -3.64 -19.38
CA SER A 12 17.41 -2.76 -19.48
C SER A 12 17.88 -2.29 -18.10
N THR A 13 19.18 -2.00 -17.96
CA THR A 13 19.78 -1.53 -16.70
C THR A 13 19.04 -0.32 -16.10
N SER A 14 18.58 0.59 -16.96
CA SER A 14 17.78 1.76 -16.54
C SER A 14 16.44 1.36 -15.89
N SER A 15 15.74 0.37 -16.45
CA SER A 15 14.48 -0.14 -15.90
C SER A 15 14.69 -0.78 -14.52
N LYS A 16 15.79 -1.52 -14.34
CA LYS A 16 16.16 -2.12 -13.05
C LYS A 16 16.40 -1.04 -12.00
N ILE A 17 17.19 -0.02 -12.34
CA ILE A 17 17.48 1.12 -11.45
C ILE A 17 16.19 1.86 -11.07
N PHE A 18 15.30 2.11 -12.04
CA PHE A 18 14.03 2.78 -11.78
C PHE A 18 13.11 1.98 -10.84
N ALA A 19 13.09 0.65 -10.98
CA ALA A 19 12.33 -0.22 -10.08
C ALA A 19 12.87 -0.16 -8.64
N TYR A 20 14.19 -0.24 -8.46
CA TYR A 20 14.83 -0.10 -7.14
C TYR A 20 14.58 1.28 -6.52
N PHE A 21 14.74 2.35 -7.30
CA PHE A 21 14.44 3.71 -6.86
C PHE A 21 13.01 3.83 -6.36
N ARG A 22 12.03 3.30 -7.12
CA ARG A 22 10.62 3.33 -6.73
C ARG A 22 10.36 2.53 -5.45
N ALA A 23 11.02 1.39 -5.26
CA ALA A 23 10.92 0.61 -4.03
C ALA A 23 11.46 1.38 -2.82
N VAL A 24 12.63 2.02 -2.94
CA VAL A 24 13.23 2.84 -1.88
C VAL A 24 12.34 4.02 -1.53
N VAL A 25 11.89 4.79 -2.53
CA VAL A 25 10.98 5.92 -2.33
C VAL A 25 9.72 5.46 -1.59
N THR A 26 9.15 4.31 -1.96
CA THR A 26 7.98 3.76 -1.27
C THR A 26 8.27 3.51 0.21
N VAL A 27 9.34 2.77 0.54
CA VAL A 27 9.69 2.47 1.94
C VAL A 27 9.93 3.75 2.75
N VAL A 28 10.63 4.72 2.16
CA VAL A 28 10.89 6.02 2.80
C VAL A 28 9.59 6.79 3.04
N SER A 29 8.68 6.86 2.06
CA SER A 29 7.39 7.55 2.21
C SER A 29 6.55 6.96 3.35
N TYR A 30 6.46 5.63 3.45
CA TYR A 30 5.74 4.99 4.56
C TYR A 30 6.40 5.23 5.91
N SER A 31 7.75 5.21 5.96
CA SER A 31 8.50 5.47 7.18
C SER A 31 8.31 6.92 7.65
N PHE A 32 8.26 7.88 6.72
CA PHE A 32 8.03 9.29 7.01
C PHE A 32 6.64 9.55 7.60
N VAL A 33 5.64 8.74 7.26
CA VAL A 33 4.30 8.82 7.87
C VAL A 33 4.25 8.09 9.22
N LEU A 34 4.89 6.94 9.33
CA LEU A 34 4.82 6.09 10.53
C LEU A 34 5.59 6.66 11.73
N VAL A 35 6.78 7.23 11.51
CA VAL A 35 7.65 7.72 12.60
C VAL A 35 6.97 8.86 13.40
N PRO A 36 6.40 9.90 12.77
CA PRO A 36 5.67 10.94 13.51
C PRO A 36 4.48 10.40 14.29
N GLN A 37 3.78 9.38 13.78
CA GLN A 37 2.64 8.78 14.48
C GLN A 37 3.07 8.03 15.74
N ILE A 38 4.18 7.27 15.68
CA ILE A 38 4.76 6.62 16.86
C ILE A 38 5.20 7.67 17.89
N LEU A 39 5.83 8.75 17.45
CA LEU A 39 6.23 9.84 18.35
C LEU A 39 5.00 10.51 18.99
N ALA A 40 3.94 10.75 18.23
CA ALA A 40 2.70 11.33 18.75
C ALA A 40 2.02 10.42 19.79
N ILE A 41 2.07 9.10 19.62
CA ILE A 41 1.61 8.14 20.64
C ILE A 41 2.47 8.24 21.90
N ALA A 42 3.78 8.34 21.76
CA ALA A 42 4.71 8.44 22.90
C ALA A 42 4.53 9.75 23.69
N VAL A 43 4.25 10.87 23.01
CA VAL A 43 4.02 12.17 23.66
C VAL A 43 2.66 12.22 24.38
N ASN A 44 1.62 11.61 23.80
CA ASN A 44 0.26 11.62 24.34
C ASN A 44 -0.05 10.41 25.23
N TRP A 45 0.96 9.83 25.92
CA TRP A 45 0.89 8.55 26.64
C TRP A 45 -0.17 8.44 27.77
N GLY A 46 -0.91 9.52 28.07
CA GLY A 46 -2.00 9.53 29.06
C GLY A 46 -3.41 9.68 28.47
N ASP A 47 -3.54 10.05 27.20
CA ASP A 47 -4.83 10.26 26.56
C ASP A 47 -5.21 9.04 25.71
N ILE A 48 -6.04 8.17 26.28
CA ILE A 48 -6.48 6.93 25.66
C ILE A 48 -7.22 7.20 24.35
N GLN A 49 -7.99 8.28 24.26
CA GLN A 49 -8.75 8.61 23.06
C GLN A 49 -7.80 8.99 21.92
N THR A 50 -6.87 9.90 22.19
CA THR A 50 -5.86 10.34 21.21
C THR A 50 -4.95 9.19 20.78
N ILE A 51 -4.56 8.31 21.72
CA ILE A 51 -3.78 7.11 21.41
C ILE A 51 -4.58 6.14 20.53
N ALA A 52 -5.87 5.94 20.79
CA ALA A 52 -6.70 5.03 20.00
C ALA A 52 -6.87 5.51 18.56
N GLU A 53 -7.09 6.81 18.37
CA GLU A 53 -7.22 7.43 17.05
C GLU A 53 -5.91 7.33 16.25
N ILE A 54 -4.80 7.83 16.80
CA ILE A 54 -3.49 7.80 16.13
C ILE A 54 -2.98 6.36 15.97
N GLY A 55 -3.20 5.51 16.97
CA GLY A 55 -2.78 4.11 16.99
C GLY A 55 -3.45 3.27 15.92
N THR A 56 -4.72 3.54 15.60
CA THR A 56 -5.43 2.85 14.51
C THR A 56 -4.81 3.17 13.15
N THR A 57 -4.48 4.45 12.92
CA THR A 57 -3.78 4.88 11.69
C THR A 57 -2.35 4.34 11.65
N ALA A 58 -1.60 4.43 12.75
CA ALA A 58 -0.23 3.93 12.86
C ALA A 58 -0.13 2.43 12.60
N THR A 59 -1.06 1.66 13.16
CA THR A 59 -1.11 0.21 12.94
C THR A 59 -1.39 -0.12 11.48
N SER A 60 -2.32 0.61 10.84
CA SER A 60 -2.67 0.40 9.42
C SER A 60 -1.48 0.72 8.49
N VAL A 61 -0.80 1.85 8.72
CA VAL A 61 0.41 2.23 7.97
C VAL A 61 1.55 1.25 8.22
N GLY A 62 1.74 0.81 9.47
CA GLY A 62 2.73 -0.19 9.86
C GLY A 62 2.51 -1.53 9.18
N GLN A 63 1.26 -2.02 9.11
CA GLN A 63 0.91 -3.25 8.39
C GLN A 63 1.21 -3.16 6.89
N ALA A 64 0.95 -2.01 6.28
CA ALA A 64 1.29 -1.78 4.87
C ALA A 64 2.81 -1.80 4.65
N LEU A 65 3.58 -1.10 5.50
CA LEU A 65 5.04 -1.11 5.45
C LEU A 65 5.61 -2.52 5.63
N TYR A 66 5.09 -3.28 6.61
CA TYR A 66 5.49 -4.66 6.84
C TYR A 66 5.28 -5.54 5.60
N LYS A 67 4.11 -5.45 4.96
CA LYS A 67 3.82 -6.22 3.73
C LYS A 67 4.78 -5.85 2.58
N ILE A 68 5.09 -4.56 2.43
CA ILE A 68 6.03 -4.07 1.41
C ILE A 68 7.42 -4.66 1.67
N VAL A 69 7.94 -4.51 2.89
CA VAL A 69 9.26 -5.03 3.28
C VAL A 69 9.31 -6.55 3.15
N TYR A 70 8.25 -7.26 3.55
CA TYR A 70 8.16 -8.72 3.44
C TYR A 70 8.29 -9.20 2.00
N VAL A 71 7.56 -8.58 1.06
CA VAL A 71 7.62 -8.95 -0.36
C VAL A 71 8.99 -8.59 -0.95
N ILE A 72 9.59 -7.46 -0.56
CA ILE A 72 10.95 -7.09 -0.98
C ILE A 72 11.97 -8.13 -0.47
N ALA A 73 11.88 -8.51 0.81
CA ALA A 73 12.76 -9.50 1.42
C ALA A 73 12.61 -10.89 0.79
N ARG A 74 11.41 -11.24 0.34
CA ARG A 74 11.11 -12.52 -0.34
C ARG A 74 10.96 -12.38 -1.86
N ARG A 75 11.59 -11.37 -2.46
CA ARG A 75 11.47 -11.07 -3.90
C ARG A 75 11.76 -12.26 -4.79
N GLU A 76 12.73 -13.10 -4.45
CA GLU A 76 13.12 -14.26 -5.25
C GLU A 76 12.02 -15.32 -5.27
N LYS A 77 11.38 -15.57 -4.12
CA LYS A 77 10.24 -16.49 -4.03
C LYS A 77 9.03 -15.94 -4.78
N ALA A 78 8.77 -14.63 -4.68
CA ALA A 78 7.70 -13.98 -5.42
C ALA A 78 7.95 -14.03 -6.94
N HIS A 79 9.20 -13.81 -7.37
CA HIS A 79 9.60 -13.90 -8.77
C HIS A 79 9.49 -15.33 -9.31
N LYS A 80 9.96 -16.33 -8.55
CA LYS A 80 9.81 -17.75 -8.89
C LYS A 80 8.34 -18.13 -9.06
N LEU A 81 7.50 -17.78 -8.10
CA LEU A 81 6.06 -18.06 -8.15
C LEU A 81 5.40 -17.42 -9.39
N TYR A 82 5.77 -16.18 -9.70
CA TYR A 82 5.28 -15.49 -10.90
C TYR A 82 5.69 -16.21 -12.19
N ASN A 83 6.96 -16.63 -12.29
CA ASN A 83 7.46 -17.35 -13.46
C ASN A 83 6.81 -18.74 -13.60
N GLU A 84 6.54 -19.45 -12.50
CA GLU A 84 5.80 -20.71 -12.50
C GLU A 84 4.36 -20.51 -13.00
N MET A 85 3.64 -19.51 -12.49
CA MET A 85 2.29 -19.17 -12.96
C MET A 85 2.27 -18.83 -14.45
N ARG A 86 3.27 -18.06 -14.92
CA ARG A 86 3.42 -17.72 -16.33
C ARG A 86 3.70 -18.96 -17.18
N SER A 87 4.61 -19.82 -16.73
CA SER A 87 4.92 -21.07 -17.44
C SER A 87 3.68 -21.96 -17.56
N LEU A 88 2.88 -22.10 -16.51
CA LEU A 88 1.65 -22.88 -16.52
C LEU A 88 0.62 -22.29 -17.50
N TRP A 89 0.51 -20.97 -17.54
CA TRP A 89 -0.36 -20.28 -18.48
C TRP A 89 0.10 -20.51 -19.94
N ASP A 90 1.40 -20.39 -20.20
CA ASP A 90 1.97 -20.56 -21.53
C ASP A 90 1.94 -22.02 -22.02
N SER A 91 1.96 -23.01 -21.11
CA SER A 91 1.89 -24.44 -21.44
C SER A 91 0.48 -25.02 -21.57
N SER A 92 -0.56 -24.24 -21.25
CA SER A 92 -1.95 -24.69 -21.25
C SER A 92 -2.55 -24.65 -22.64
N ASP A 93 -2.52 -25.78 -23.35
CA ASP A 93 -3.15 -25.94 -24.68
C ASP A 93 -4.62 -26.36 -24.60
N ASP A 94 -5.08 -26.95 -23.49
CA ASP A 94 -6.49 -27.34 -23.32
C ASP A 94 -7.38 -26.09 -23.12
N PRO A 95 -8.36 -25.83 -24.00
CA PRO A 95 -9.29 -24.71 -23.84
C PRO A 95 -10.11 -24.77 -22.54
N ASN A 96 -10.35 -25.95 -21.96
CA ASN A 96 -11.09 -26.07 -20.70
C ASN A 96 -10.26 -25.61 -19.50
N GLU A 97 -8.97 -25.98 -19.43
CA GLU A 97 -8.07 -25.52 -18.37
C GLU A 97 -7.84 -24.01 -18.43
N ARG A 98 -7.66 -23.49 -19.66
CA ARG A 98 -7.44 -22.06 -19.90
C ARG A 98 -8.62 -21.19 -19.46
N LYS A 99 -9.84 -21.68 -19.65
CA LYS A 99 -11.07 -20.99 -19.20
C LYS A 99 -11.11 -20.78 -17.68
N SER A 100 -10.61 -21.74 -16.89
CA SER A 100 -10.52 -21.59 -15.44
C SER A 100 -9.53 -20.49 -15.04
N TYR A 101 -8.37 -20.40 -15.71
CA TYR A 101 -7.40 -19.35 -15.45
C TYR A 101 -7.92 -17.96 -15.84
N GLU A 102 -8.62 -17.85 -16.97
CA GLU A 102 -9.27 -16.62 -17.41
C GLU A 102 -10.32 -16.12 -16.40
N GLN A 103 -11.11 -17.04 -15.84
CA GLN A 103 -12.08 -16.71 -14.80
C GLN A 103 -11.40 -16.17 -13.53
N ILE A 104 -10.30 -16.78 -13.08
CA ILE A 104 -9.53 -16.30 -11.93
C ILE A 104 -8.95 -14.91 -12.23
N ALA A 105 -8.38 -14.70 -13.42
CA ALA A 105 -7.84 -13.41 -13.83
C ALA A 105 -8.92 -12.32 -13.87
N TYR A 106 -10.13 -12.66 -14.34
CA TYR A 106 -11.28 -11.76 -14.35
C TYR A 106 -11.69 -11.33 -12.93
N TRP A 107 -11.83 -12.29 -12.00
CA TRP A 107 -12.15 -11.98 -10.60
C TRP A 107 -11.04 -11.21 -9.90
N ALA A 108 -9.77 -11.56 -10.15
CA ALA A 108 -8.63 -10.83 -9.61
C ALA A 108 -8.60 -9.37 -10.10
N ARG A 109 -8.97 -9.13 -11.36
CA ARG A 109 -9.11 -7.78 -11.92
C ARG A 109 -10.22 -6.99 -11.23
N ILE A 110 -11.40 -7.58 -11.06
CA ILE A 110 -12.52 -6.93 -10.35
C ILE A 110 -12.09 -6.60 -8.92
N ALA A 111 -11.54 -7.57 -8.19
CA ALA A 111 -11.10 -7.36 -6.81
C ALA A 111 -10.06 -6.23 -6.70
N THR A 112 -9.11 -6.17 -7.64
CA THR A 112 -8.10 -5.11 -7.67
C THR A 112 -8.71 -3.73 -7.94
N ILE A 113 -9.64 -3.63 -8.89
CA ILE A 113 -10.33 -2.38 -9.21
C ILE A 113 -11.18 -1.92 -8.02
N THR A 114 -11.98 -2.81 -7.45
CA THR A 114 -12.82 -2.50 -6.28
C THR A 114 -11.98 -2.03 -5.11
N PHE A 115 -10.89 -2.75 -4.80
CA PHE A 115 -9.96 -2.36 -3.73
C PHE A 115 -9.36 -0.97 -3.99
N TYR A 116 -8.94 -0.68 -5.21
CA TYR A 116 -8.40 0.63 -5.58
C TYR A 116 -9.45 1.75 -5.44
N VAL A 117 -10.68 1.52 -5.90
CA VAL A 117 -11.78 2.49 -5.77
C VAL A 117 -12.08 2.75 -4.31
N CYS A 118 -12.18 1.72 -3.46
CA CYS A 118 -12.40 1.89 -2.02
C CYS A 118 -11.29 2.71 -1.37
N LEU A 119 -10.01 2.45 -1.71
CA LEU A 119 -8.88 3.24 -1.19
C LEU A 119 -8.94 4.70 -1.62
N MET A 120 -9.22 4.97 -2.90
CA MET A 120 -9.32 6.35 -3.40
C MET A 120 -10.51 7.09 -2.78
N SER A 121 -11.65 6.45 -2.64
CA SER A 121 -12.81 7.01 -1.94
C SER A 121 -12.46 7.36 -0.50
N ASN A 122 -11.71 6.51 0.21
CA ASN A 122 -11.25 6.80 1.56
C ASN A 122 -10.36 8.05 1.62
N VAL A 123 -9.38 8.17 0.72
CA VAL A 123 -8.50 9.35 0.63
C VAL A 123 -9.31 10.63 0.36
N ILE A 124 -10.29 10.55 -0.55
CA ILE A 124 -11.19 11.67 -0.86
C ILE A 124 -11.99 12.07 0.38
N SER A 125 -12.60 11.11 1.08
CA SER A 125 -13.36 11.36 2.30
C SER A 125 -12.52 12.02 3.39
N PHE A 126 -11.30 11.54 3.65
CA PHE A 126 -10.39 12.16 4.61
C PHE A 126 -10.00 13.58 4.22
N THR A 127 -9.75 13.82 2.92
CA THR A 127 -9.39 15.15 2.41
C THR A 127 -10.54 16.14 2.55
N ILE A 128 -11.77 15.71 2.17
CA ILE A 128 -12.97 16.54 2.30
C ILE A 128 -13.25 16.85 3.77
N SER A 129 -13.16 15.85 4.66
CA SER A 129 -13.36 16.06 6.09
C SER A 129 -12.40 17.10 6.65
N GLY A 130 -11.11 17.03 6.31
CA GLY A 130 -10.12 18.02 6.74
C GLY A 130 -10.38 19.42 6.20
N ILE A 131 -10.88 19.56 4.97
CA ILE A 131 -11.28 20.85 4.40
C ILE A 131 -12.51 21.41 5.11
N ILE A 132 -13.51 20.58 5.38
CA ILE A 132 -14.73 20.99 6.10
C ILE A 132 -14.38 21.46 7.50
N ASP A 133 -13.55 20.70 8.24
CA ASP A 133 -13.10 21.10 9.58
C ASP A 133 -12.33 22.42 9.54
N TYR A 134 -11.44 22.60 8.55
CA TYR A 134 -10.70 23.85 8.38
C TYR A 134 -11.62 25.05 8.10
N LEU A 135 -12.64 24.89 7.25
CA LEU A 135 -13.58 25.95 6.90
C LEU A 135 -14.59 26.23 8.03
N SER A 136 -14.98 25.21 8.78
CA SER A 136 -15.90 25.31 9.92
C SER A 136 -15.22 26.00 11.12
N ASN A 137 -13.96 25.66 11.40
CA ASN A 137 -13.16 26.26 12.48
C ASN A 137 -12.47 27.56 12.06
N ASN A 138 -13.24 28.56 11.62
CA ASN A 138 -12.78 29.94 11.40
C ASN A 138 -12.17 30.62 12.65
N ASN A 139 -12.16 29.96 13.81
CA ASN A 139 -11.42 30.35 15.02
C ASN A 139 -10.40 29.26 15.38
N ARG A 140 -9.20 29.34 14.78
CA ARG A 140 -7.91 28.83 15.26
C ARG A 140 -8.00 27.85 16.46
N HIS A 141 -8.26 26.58 16.18
CA HIS A 141 -7.76 25.48 17.02
C HIS A 141 -6.90 24.61 16.10
N LEU A 142 -5.63 24.44 16.47
CA LEU A 142 -4.77 23.47 15.83
C LEU A 142 -5.38 22.08 16.04
N PRO A 143 -5.13 21.10 15.15
CA PRO A 143 -5.65 19.72 15.30
C PRO A 143 -5.05 18.95 16.49
N PHE A 144 -4.38 19.63 17.41
CA PHE A 144 -3.94 19.12 18.70
C PHE A 144 -4.30 20.18 19.74
N ASP A 145 -5.25 19.87 20.63
CA ASP A 145 -5.43 20.62 21.87
C ASP A 145 -4.31 20.23 22.82
N VAL A 146 -3.20 20.97 22.76
CA VAL A 146 -2.14 20.91 23.77
C VAL A 146 -2.15 22.22 24.55
N TRP A 147 -3.08 22.33 25.50
CA TRP A 147 -2.97 23.16 26.71
C TRP A 147 -3.72 22.49 27.86
#